data_AF-A0A0U5G375-F1
#
_entry.id   AF-A0A0U5G375-F1
#
_cell.length_a   1.000
_cell.length_b   1.000
_cell.length_c   1.000
_cell.angle_alpha   90.00
_cell.angle_beta   90.00
_cell.angle_gamma   90.00
#
_symmetry.space_group_name_H-M   'P 1'
#
loop_
_entity.id
_entity.type
_entity.pdbx_description
1 polymer ?
#
loop_
_entity_poly.entity_id
_entity_poly.type
_entity_poly.pdbx_seq_one_letter_code
_entity_poly.pdbx_strand_id
1 'polypeptide(L)'
;MNLCVGLNNLPISLALAGLYGITWYLGVELTISLFLVFNRRRGLYFWSCALVAWGAILTSVFELLLEYCLWPDRVPACTLLFIAWAIMVVAQIWVLYSRLHLLMPGAPVLGIIKRVLVSTSVILLLPGLVIDIASEARPSNPNLTDFSTTWGRVQLVAFVIQETALCVLYMVQAHKYLTERSPLHERTWSAPSSTETAVSTVQHGAPVQTTEERTVLLHLTLANILIIVLDIASIAVMLANMSYLQAAVNSCVHAVKLKVEFSILNRLRDLVSQAVAPEWGVVGMGRREGPDSGVQLTHSAPGS
;
A
#
# COMPACT_ATOMS: atom_id res chain seq x y z
N MET A 1 -31.01 -7.25 19.83
CA MET A 1 -29.80 -8.12 19.85
C MET A 1 -29.06 -7.87 21.16
N ASN A 2 -28.75 -8.93 21.88
CA ASN A 2 -28.22 -8.90 23.25
C ASN A 2 -26.93 -8.08 23.36
N LEU A 3 -27.02 -6.97 24.10
CA LEU A 3 -25.90 -6.11 24.47
C LEU A 3 -25.02 -6.84 25.50
N CYS A 4 -23.70 -6.67 25.39
CA CYS A 4 -22.67 -7.23 26.29
C CYS A 4 -22.44 -8.77 26.17
N VAL A 5 -22.32 -9.31 24.95
CA VAL A 5 -21.87 -10.72 24.75
C VAL A 5 -20.40 -10.89 25.11
N GLY A 6 -19.57 -9.84 25.02
CA GLY A 6 -18.22 -9.79 25.55
C GLY A 6 -18.08 -10.13 27.04
N LEU A 7 -19.15 -10.19 27.82
CA LEU A 7 -19.10 -10.73 29.20
C LEU A 7 -19.50 -12.21 29.30
N ASN A 8 -20.24 -12.75 28.34
CA ASN A 8 -20.84 -14.09 28.44
C ASN A 8 -19.93 -15.21 27.92
N ASN A 9 -18.94 -14.89 27.07
CA ASN A 9 -18.02 -15.88 26.48
C ASN A 9 -16.57 -15.39 26.53
N LEU A 10 -15.86 -15.74 27.61
CA LEU A 10 -14.44 -15.43 27.82
C LEU A 10 -13.53 -15.63 26.58
N PRO A 11 -13.61 -16.76 25.83
CA PRO A 11 -12.72 -16.95 24.67
C PRO A 11 -12.95 -15.93 23.55
N ILE A 12 -14.20 -15.49 23.33
CA ILE A 12 -14.54 -14.52 22.29
C ILE A 12 -14.00 -13.15 22.70
N SER A 13 -14.16 -12.75 23.95
CA SER A 13 -13.69 -11.45 24.46
C SER A 13 -12.18 -11.32 24.42
N LEU A 14 -11.46 -12.41 24.77
CA LEU A 14 -10.01 -12.47 24.65
C LEU A 14 -9.56 -12.36 23.18
N ALA A 15 -10.26 -13.03 22.26
CA ALA A 15 -9.98 -12.92 20.83
C ALA A 15 -10.21 -11.50 20.30
N LEU A 16 -11.33 -10.86 20.68
CA LEU A 16 -11.64 -9.48 20.32
C LEU A 16 -10.58 -8.50 20.85
N ALA A 17 -10.23 -8.61 22.13
CA ALA A 17 -9.19 -7.77 22.74
C ALA A 17 -7.82 -7.96 22.06
N GLY A 18 -7.46 -9.20 21.70
CA GLY A 18 -6.25 -9.51 20.95
C GLY A 18 -6.23 -8.85 19.56
N LEU A 19 -7.32 -8.98 18.80
CA LEU A 19 -7.45 -8.40 17.46
C LEU A 19 -7.41 -6.86 17.50
N TYR A 20 -8.16 -6.23 18.40
CA TYR A 20 -8.09 -4.77 18.59
C TYR A 20 -6.71 -4.30 19.05
N GLY A 21 -6.04 -5.07 19.91
CA GLY A 21 -4.66 -4.82 20.31
C GLY A 21 -3.69 -4.85 19.14
N ILE A 22 -3.84 -5.79 18.20
CA ILE A 22 -3.04 -5.84 16.97
C ILE A 22 -3.31 -4.60 16.10
N THR A 23 -4.58 -4.22 15.93
CA THR A 23 -4.96 -3.02 15.17
C THR A 23 -4.32 -1.76 15.75
N TRP A 24 -4.32 -1.62 17.08
CA TRP A 24 -3.68 -0.50 17.77
C TRP A 24 -2.17 -0.50 17.61
N TYR A 25 -1.53 -1.65 17.80
CA TYR A 25 -0.09 -1.79 17.61
C TYR A 25 0.32 -1.36 16.20
N LEU A 26 -0.36 -1.88 15.18
CA LEU A 26 -0.11 -1.53 13.79
C LEU A 26 -0.38 -0.04 13.53
N GLY A 27 -1.50 0.50 14.01
CA GLY A 27 -1.86 1.91 13.85
C GLY A 27 -0.82 2.86 14.47
N VAL A 28 -0.34 2.56 15.67
CA VAL A 28 0.68 3.35 16.37
C VAL A 28 2.04 3.22 15.69
N GLU A 29 2.47 2.00 15.35
CA GLU A 29 3.72 1.75 14.62
C GLU A 29 3.74 2.53 13.30
N LEU A 30 2.63 2.52 12.56
CA LEU A 30 2.49 3.23 11.29
C LEU A 30 2.49 4.74 11.48
N THR A 31 1.82 5.24 12.52
CA THR A 31 1.84 6.66 12.86
C THR A 31 3.26 7.13 13.16
N ILE A 32 3.99 6.41 14.02
CA ILE A 32 5.39 6.71 14.36
C ILE A 32 6.27 6.65 13.11
N SER A 33 6.16 5.56 12.34
CA SER A 33 6.94 5.36 11.11
C SER A 33 6.69 6.48 10.10
N LEU A 34 5.44 6.93 9.96
CA LEU A 34 5.07 8.02 9.07
C LEU A 34 5.71 9.35 9.51
N PHE A 35 5.73 9.63 10.81
CA PHE A 35 6.36 10.84 11.36
C PHE A 35 7.88 10.83 11.26
N LEU A 36 8.53 9.67 11.37
CA LEU A 36 9.99 9.54 11.27
C LEU A 36 10.49 9.56 9.82
N VAL A 37 9.73 8.98 8.88
CA VAL A 37 10.16 8.83 7.48
C VAL A 37 9.93 10.10 6.66
N PHE A 38 8.88 10.87 6.93
CA PHE A 38 8.55 12.05 6.11
C PHE A 38 8.96 13.36 6.78
N ASN A 39 10.14 13.87 6.42
CA ASN A 39 10.61 15.19 6.86
C ASN A 39 9.83 16.37 6.25
N ARG A 40 9.01 16.14 5.20
CA ARG A 40 8.20 17.17 4.51
C ARG A 40 6.70 16.80 4.52
N ARG A 41 5.96 17.31 5.51
CA ARG A 41 4.57 16.93 5.86
C ARG A 41 3.44 17.47 4.95
N ARG A 42 3.69 17.74 3.67
CA ARG A 42 2.72 18.41 2.77
C ARG A 42 2.11 17.53 1.68
N GLY A 43 2.46 16.24 1.60
CA GLY A 43 1.94 15.34 0.58
C GLY A 43 0.53 14.82 0.90
N LEU A 44 -0.35 14.73 -0.11
CA LEU A 44 -1.68 14.11 0.00
C LEU A 44 -1.61 12.66 0.52
N TYR A 45 -0.54 11.94 0.14
CA TYR A 45 -0.23 10.60 0.64
C TYR A 45 -0.11 10.56 2.16
N PHE A 46 0.65 11.51 2.74
CA PHE A 46 0.90 11.58 4.16
C PHE A 46 -0.42 11.73 4.93
N TRP A 47 -1.26 12.68 4.51
CA TRP A 47 -2.57 12.90 5.13
C TRP A 47 -3.50 11.71 4.98
N SER A 48 -3.52 11.06 3.82
CA SER A 48 -4.38 9.89 3.60
C SER A 48 -3.93 8.72 4.48
N CYS A 49 -2.63 8.42 4.50
CA CYS A 49 -2.06 7.35 5.33
C CYS A 49 -2.28 7.59 6.83
N ALA A 50 -2.11 8.84 7.29
CA ALA A 50 -2.43 9.22 8.67
C ALA A 50 -3.92 9.03 8.97
N LEU A 51 -4.81 9.48 8.10
CA LEU A 51 -6.26 9.33 8.30
C LEU A 51 -6.69 7.87 8.37
N VAL A 52 -6.11 6.96 7.57
CA VAL A 52 -6.39 5.52 7.72
C VAL A 52 -5.88 5.00 9.07
N ALA A 53 -4.67 5.36 9.49
CA ALA A 53 -4.09 4.86 10.75
C ALA A 53 -4.92 5.31 11.97
N TRP A 54 -5.28 6.61 12.00
CA TRP A 54 -6.15 7.16 13.04
C TRP A 54 -7.57 6.62 12.96
N GLY A 55 -8.11 6.44 11.75
CA GLY A 55 -9.42 5.81 11.53
C GLY A 55 -9.48 4.38 12.06
N ALA A 56 -8.44 3.57 11.84
CA ALA A 56 -8.36 2.20 12.35
C ALA A 56 -8.28 2.13 13.88
N ILE A 57 -7.57 3.07 14.52
CA ILE A 57 -7.52 3.18 15.98
C ILE A 57 -8.89 3.62 16.52
N LEU A 58 -9.50 4.65 15.94
CA LEU A 58 -10.78 5.19 16.39
C LEU A 58 -11.93 4.18 16.24
N THR A 59 -11.99 3.46 15.12
CA THR A 59 -12.97 2.38 14.91
C THR A 59 -12.81 1.31 15.99
N SER A 60 -11.59 0.85 16.25
CA SER A 60 -11.32 -0.12 17.32
C SER A 60 -11.74 0.38 18.71
N VAL A 61 -11.52 1.66 19.02
CA VAL A 61 -11.96 2.29 20.28
C VAL A 61 -13.48 2.25 20.39
N PHE A 62 -14.20 2.75 19.38
CA PHE A 62 -15.66 2.83 19.44
C PHE A 62 -16.34 1.46 19.43
N GLU A 63 -15.79 0.49 18.68
CA GLU A 63 -16.24 -0.90 18.72
C GLU A 63 -16.08 -1.51 20.11
N LEU A 64 -14.95 -1.26 20.77
CA LEU A 64 -14.70 -1.73 22.13
C LEU A 64 -15.64 -1.06 23.16
N LEU A 65 -15.89 0.24 23.03
CA LEU A 65 -16.84 0.96 23.90
C LEU A 65 -18.27 0.41 23.78
N LEU A 66 -18.70 0.07 22.55
CA LEU A 66 -20.02 -0.51 22.26
C LEU A 66 -20.14 -1.95 22.80
N GLU A 67 -19.10 -2.77 22.65
CA GLU A 67 -19.12 -4.17 23.08
C GLU A 67 -19.18 -4.31 24.63
N TYR A 68 -18.50 -3.44 25.36
CA TYR A 68 -18.47 -3.45 26.84
C TYR A 68 -19.52 -2.53 27.49
N CYS A 69 -20.47 -1.99 26.72
CA CYS A 69 -21.54 -1.13 27.21
C CYS A 69 -21.05 0.08 28.05
N LEU A 70 -19.87 0.63 27.74
CA LEU A 70 -19.25 1.72 28.51
C LEU A 70 -19.92 3.08 28.26
N TRP A 71 -20.69 3.21 27.18
CA TRP A 71 -21.40 4.44 26.83
C TRP A 71 -22.92 4.25 27.00
N PRO A 72 -23.61 5.07 27.83
CA PRO A 72 -25.06 4.94 28.08
C PRO A 72 -25.95 5.07 26.83
N ASP A 73 -25.56 5.91 25.88
CA ASP A 73 -26.33 6.21 24.68
C ASP A 73 -25.73 5.52 23.45
N ARG A 74 -26.47 4.58 22.85
CA ARG A 74 -25.99 3.76 21.72
C ARG A 74 -25.92 4.52 20.40
N VAL A 75 -26.91 5.38 20.12
CA VAL A 75 -26.99 6.15 18.87
C VAL A 75 -25.75 7.01 18.62
N PRO A 76 -25.28 7.86 19.56
CA PRO A 76 -24.08 8.67 19.33
C PRO A 76 -22.79 7.84 19.21
N ALA A 77 -22.71 6.68 19.86
CA ALA A 77 -21.56 5.79 19.74
C ALA A 77 -21.50 5.13 18.35
N CYS A 78 -22.63 4.62 17.84
CA CYS A 78 -22.72 4.05 16.50
C CYS A 78 -22.46 5.10 15.40
N THR A 79 -22.96 6.33 15.56
CA THR A 79 -22.70 7.40 14.58
C THR A 79 -21.23 7.75 14.48
N LEU A 80 -20.53 7.86 15.61
CA LEU A 80 -19.09 8.13 15.65
C LEU A 80 -18.28 6.97 15.07
N LEU A 81 -18.69 5.73 15.36
CA LEU A 81 -18.09 4.55 14.75
C LEU A 81 -18.23 4.58 13.22
N PHE A 82 -19.43 4.84 12.71
CA PHE A 82 -19.66 4.92 11.27
C PHE A 82 -18.82 6.03 10.63
N ILE A 83 -18.74 7.22 11.27
CA ILE A 83 -17.92 8.33 10.78
C ILE A 83 -16.44 7.96 10.74
N ALA A 84 -15.92 7.33 11.79
CA ALA A 84 -14.53 6.88 11.86
C ALA A 84 -14.23 5.85 10.75
N TRP A 85 -15.14 4.90 10.55
CA TRP A 85 -15.05 3.90 9.49
C TRP A 85 -15.13 4.55 8.09
N ALA A 86 -16.04 5.49 7.87
CA ALA A 86 -16.19 6.22 6.62
C ALA A 86 -14.92 7.00 6.24
N ILE A 87 -14.33 7.71 7.20
CA ILE A 87 -13.06 8.42 7.01
C ILE A 87 -11.95 7.45 6.65
N MET A 88 -11.86 6.32 7.35
CA MET A 88 -10.87 5.27 7.09
C MET A 88 -10.97 4.74 5.66
N VAL A 89 -12.19 4.36 5.22
CA VAL A 89 -12.42 3.80 3.87
C VAL A 89 -12.11 4.82 2.78
N VAL A 90 -12.56 6.07 2.93
CA VAL A 90 -12.27 7.13 1.96
C VAL A 90 -10.76 7.39 1.88
N ALA A 91 -10.08 7.45 3.01
CA ALA A 91 -8.64 7.63 3.07
C ALA A 91 -7.89 6.46 2.43
N GLN A 92 -8.39 5.22 2.54
CA GLN A 92 -7.81 4.03 1.91
C GLN A 92 -7.78 4.16 0.38
N ILE A 93 -8.89 4.57 -0.23
CA ILE A 93 -8.99 4.79 -1.68
C ILE A 93 -8.00 5.87 -2.14
N TRP A 94 -7.78 6.89 -1.30
CA TRP A 94 -6.83 7.96 -1.59
C TRP A 94 -5.37 7.52 -1.48
N VAL A 95 -5.04 6.63 -0.54
CA VAL A 95 -3.70 6.01 -0.43
C VAL A 95 -3.37 5.25 -1.71
N LEU A 96 -4.28 4.38 -2.17
CA LEU A 96 -4.09 3.61 -3.41
C LEU A 96 -3.99 4.54 -4.63
N TYR A 97 -4.86 5.56 -4.72
CA TYR A 97 -4.80 6.57 -5.79
C TYR A 97 -3.44 7.29 -5.82
N SER A 98 -2.91 7.68 -4.65
CA SER A 98 -1.64 8.37 -4.57
C SER A 98 -0.48 7.52 -5.10
N ARG A 99 -0.54 6.19 -4.96
CA ARG A 99 0.44 5.28 -5.55
C ARG A 99 0.28 5.15 -7.06
N LEU A 100 -0.96 5.06 -7.54
CA LEU A 100 -1.24 4.96 -8.97
C LEU A 100 -0.73 6.19 -9.74
N HIS A 101 -0.89 7.38 -9.15
CA HIS A 101 -0.37 8.64 -9.70
C HIS A 101 1.16 8.67 -9.79
N LEU A 102 1.86 8.03 -8.86
CA LEU A 102 3.34 7.95 -8.88
C LEU A 102 3.85 7.02 -9.99
N LEU A 103 3.09 5.99 -10.37
CA LEU A 103 3.46 5.08 -11.46
C LEU A 103 3.16 5.64 -12.86
N MET A 104 2.12 6.47 -13.01
CA MET A 104 1.74 7.07 -14.30
C MET A 104 1.37 8.56 -14.17
N PRO A 105 2.36 9.46 -14.15
CA PRO A 105 2.10 10.89 -14.25
C PRO A 105 1.47 11.22 -15.63
N GLY A 106 0.26 11.78 -15.66
CA GLY A 106 -0.29 12.43 -16.86
C GLY A 106 -1.39 11.71 -17.65
N ALA A 107 -1.85 10.52 -17.25
CA ALA A 107 -2.96 9.86 -17.94
C ALA A 107 -4.33 10.49 -17.55
N PRO A 108 -5.11 11.07 -18.50
CA PRO A 108 -6.43 11.64 -18.19
C PRO A 108 -7.43 10.56 -17.71
N VAL A 109 -7.20 9.31 -18.10
CA VAL A 109 -7.96 8.12 -17.68
C VAL A 109 -7.92 7.94 -16.16
N LEU A 110 -6.79 8.26 -15.51
CA LEU A 110 -6.63 8.14 -14.06
C LEU A 110 -7.56 9.09 -13.29
N GLY A 111 -7.77 10.31 -13.82
CA GLY A 111 -8.69 11.29 -13.25
C GLY A 111 -10.15 10.88 -13.39
N ILE A 112 -10.52 10.18 -14.46
CA ILE A 112 -11.88 9.64 -14.66
C ILE A 112 -12.14 8.52 -13.67
N ILE A 113 -11.21 7.55 -13.57
CA ILE A 113 -11.32 6.41 -12.65
C ILE A 113 -11.45 6.90 -11.21
N LYS A 114 -10.63 7.87 -10.79
CA LYS A 114 -10.76 8.50 -9.46
C LYS A 114 -12.16 9.08 -9.22
N ARG A 115 -12.71 9.83 -10.19
CA ARG A 115 -14.04 10.44 -10.03
C ARG A 115 -15.12 9.39 -9.83
N VAL A 116 -15.09 8.30 -10.60
CA VAL A 116 -16.06 7.19 -10.49
C VAL A 116 -15.95 6.49 -9.14
N LEU A 117 -14.74 6.26 -8.65
CA LEU A 117 -14.50 5.61 -7.35
C LEU A 117 -15.00 6.46 -6.17
N VAL A 118 -14.66 7.76 -6.19
CA VAL A 118 -15.09 8.70 -5.15
C VAL A 118 -16.61 8.87 -5.18
N SER A 119 -17.21 9.01 -6.37
CA SER A 119 -18.67 9.15 -6.47
C SER A 119 -19.38 7.90 -5.96
N THR A 120 -18.90 6.70 -6.31
CA THR A 120 -19.48 5.44 -5.85
C THR A 120 -19.38 5.29 -4.33
N SER A 121 -18.25 5.68 -3.74
CA SER A 121 -18.04 5.62 -2.29
C SER A 121 -18.99 6.54 -1.54
N VAL A 122 -19.19 7.78 -2.03
CA VAL A 122 -20.15 8.73 -1.41
C VAL A 122 -21.58 8.24 -1.53
N ILE A 123 -21.97 7.71 -2.69
CA ILE A 123 -23.32 7.17 -2.93
C ILE A 123 -23.62 5.98 -2.01
N LEU A 124 -22.61 5.17 -1.65
CA LEU A 124 -22.79 4.05 -0.72
C LEU A 124 -22.76 4.49 0.76
N LEU A 125 -21.90 5.45 1.11
CA LEU A 125 -21.73 5.93 2.49
C LEU A 125 -22.94 6.70 3.01
N LEU A 126 -23.57 7.55 2.19
CA LEU A 126 -24.66 8.41 2.65
C LEU A 126 -25.93 7.63 3.07
N PRO A 127 -26.47 6.70 2.26
CA PRO A 127 -27.58 5.87 2.68
C PRO A 127 -27.21 4.96 3.84
N GLY A 128 -25.98 4.43 3.85
CA GLY A 128 -25.46 3.60 4.94
C GLY A 128 -25.56 4.31 6.29
N LEU A 129 -25.12 5.57 6.36
CA LEU A 129 -25.20 6.39 7.58
C LEU A 129 -26.66 6.55 8.06
N VAL A 130 -27.56 6.90 7.14
CA VAL A 130 -28.96 7.17 7.49
C VAL A 130 -29.65 5.89 7.99
N ILE A 131 -29.41 4.76 7.31
CA ILE A 131 -29.99 3.46 7.67
C ILE A 131 -29.46 2.99 9.02
N ASP A 132 -28.17 3.13 9.27
CA ASP A 132 -27.52 2.73 10.53
C ASP A 132 -28.13 3.49 11.73
N ILE A 133 -28.19 4.82 11.64
CA ILE A 133 -28.81 5.69 12.65
C ILE A 133 -30.30 5.34 12.82
N ALA A 134 -31.03 5.16 11.73
CA ALA A 134 -32.45 4.85 11.75
C ALA A 134 -32.74 3.50 12.42
N SER A 135 -31.85 2.52 12.27
CA SER A 135 -31.95 1.20 12.89
C SER A 135 -31.71 1.27 14.39
N GLU A 136 -30.76 2.09 14.83
CA GLU A 136 -30.42 2.24 16.25
C GLU A 136 -31.37 3.15 17.02
N ALA A 137 -31.98 4.14 16.35
CA ALA A 137 -32.99 5.01 16.95
C ALA A 137 -34.35 4.30 17.14
N ARG A 138 -34.61 3.21 16.40
CA ARG A 138 -35.88 2.46 16.45
C ARG A 138 -35.65 0.95 16.50
N PRO A 139 -35.07 0.43 17.60
CA PRO A 139 -34.73 -0.99 17.72
C PRO A 139 -35.95 -1.92 17.79
N SER A 140 -37.16 -1.39 18.02
CA SER A 140 -38.40 -2.16 18.08
C SER A 140 -38.94 -2.61 16.70
N ASN A 141 -38.43 -2.05 15.60
CA ASN A 141 -38.91 -2.34 14.26
C ASN A 141 -38.00 -3.38 13.56
N PRO A 142 -38.37 -4.67 13.49
CA PRO A 142 -37.51 -5.72 12.94
C PRO A 142 -37.18 -5.50 11.46
N ASN A 143 -38.13 -4.94 10.69
CA ASN A 143 -37.92 -4.63 9.28
C ASN A 143 -36.74 -3.65 9.05
N LEU A 144 -36.48 -2.71 9.98
CA LEU A 144 -35.39 -1.75 9.86
C LEU A 144 -34.03 -2.37 10.19
N THR A 145 -33.99 -3.28 11.16
CA THR A 145 -32.75 -3.98 11.55
C THR A 145 -32.32 -4.99 10.49
N ASP A 146 -33.28 -5.69 9.88
CA ASP A 146 -33.00 -6.65 8.80
C ASP A 146 -32.53 -5.93 7.52
N PHE A 147 -33.16 -4.78 7.22
CA PHE A 147 -32.75 -3.94 6.10
C PHE A 147 -31.35 -3.35 6.31
N SER A 148 -31.03 -2.84 7.52
CA SER A 148 -29.70 -2.32 7.86
C SER A 148 -28.61 -3.39 7.73
N THR A 149 -28.88 -4.61 8.24
CA THR A 149 -27.95 -5.74 8.13
C THR A 149 -27.69 -6.11 6.68
N THR A 150 -28.74 -6.15 5.86
CA THR A 150 -28.62 -6.47 4.42
C THR A 150 -27.84 -5.39 3.68
N TRP A 151 -28.15 -4.11 3.96
CA TRP A 151 -27.47 -2.97 3.36
C TRP A 151 -25.98 -2.97 3.72
N GLY A 152 -25.62 -3.23 4.99
CA GLY A 152 -24.23 -3.30 5.43
C GLY A 152 -23.42 -4.37 4.69
N ARG A 153 -24.03 -5.53 4.37
CA ARG A 153 -23.38 -6.57 3.57
C ARG A 153 -23.14 -6.13 2.13
N VAL A 154 -24.16 -5.54 1.50
CA VAL A 154 -24.05 -5.00 0.13
C VAL A 154 -22.97 -3.93 0.07
N GLN A 155 -22.95 -3.03 1.06
CA GLN A 155 -21.96 -1.97 1.18
C GLN A 155 -20.53 -2.53 1.29
N LEU A 156 -20.30 -3.54 2.14
CA LEU A 156 -18.99 -4.16 2.28
C LEU A 156 -18.56 -4.86 0.99
N VAL A 157 -19.44 -5.64 0.35
CA VAL A 157 -19.13 -6.32 -0.93
C VAL A 157 -18.79 -5.30 -2.02
N ALA A 158 -19.54 -4.20 -2.12
CA ALA A 158 -19.28 -3.15 -3.09
C ALA A 158 -17.91 -2.49 -2.86
N PHE A 159 -17.53 -2.22 -1.60
CA PHE A 159 -16.20 -1.69 -1.28
C PHE A 159 -15.09 -2.69 -1.61
N VAL A 160 -15.26 -3.97 -1.32
CA VAL A 160 -14.25 -5.00 -1.67
C VAL A 160 -14.10 -5.14 -3.19
N ILE A 161 -15.19 -5.13 -3.95
CA ILE A 161 -15.13 -5.14 -5.42
C ILE A 161 -14.36 -3.90 -5.91
N GLN A 162 -14.62 -2.74 -5.31
CA GLN A 162 -13.94 -1.50 -5.66
C GLN A 162 -12.43 -1.55 -5.35
N GLU A 163 -12.04 -2.03 -4.17
CA GLU A 163 -10.65 -2.19 -3.76
C GLU A 163 -9.92 -3.23 -4.63
N THR A 164 -10.58 -4.33 -4.95
CA THR A 164 -10.04 -5.37 -5.84
C THR A 164 -9.84 -4.82 -7.26
N ALA A 165 -10.82 -4.09 -7.80
CA ALA A 165 -10.72 -3.47 -9.12
C ALA A 165 -9.56 -2.46 -9.18
N LEU A 166 -9.36 -1.69 -8.10
CA LEU A 166 -8.23 -0.78 -7.94
C LEU A 166 -6.88 -1.51 -7.92
N CYS A 167 -6.78 -2.61 -7.18
CA CYS A 167 -5.57 -3.43 -7.10
C CYS A 167 -5.22 -4.06 -8.45
N VAL A 168 -6.21 -4.60 -9.16
CA VAL A 168 -6.02 -5.20 -10.50
C VAL A 168 -5.57 -4.14 -11.50
N LEU A 169 -6.21 -2.98 -11.48
CA LEU A 169 -5.83 -1.86 -12.34
C LEU A 169 -4.39 -1.41 -12.08
N TYR A 170 -3.98 -1.30 -10.82
CA TYR A 170 -2.60 -0.98 -10.43
C TYR A 170 -1.61 -2.02 -10.97
N MET A 171 -1.93 -3.31 -10.84
CA MET A 171 -1.07 -4.40 -11.30
C MET A 171 -0.91 -4.39 -12.83
N VAL A 172 -2.00 -4.18 -13.58
CA VAL A 172 -1.96 -4.08 -15.05
C VAL A 172 -1.07 -2.91 -15.49
N GLN A 173 -1.17 -1.77 -14.81
CA GLN A 173 -0.36 -0.59 -15.14
C GLN A 173 1.11 -0.78 -14.79
N ALA A 174 1.40 -1.41 -13.65
CA ALA A 174 2.76 -1.79 -13.29
C ALA A 174 3.37 -2.72 -14.34
N HIS A 175 2.66 -3.77 -14.77
CA HIS A 175 3.13 -4.67 -15.83
C HIS A 175 3.38 -3.95 -17.16
N LYS A 176 2.47 -3.07 -17.58
CA LYS A 176 2.63 -2.29 -18.81
C LYS A 176 3.86 -1.38 -18.77
N TYR A 177 4.04 -0.65 -17.66
CA TYR A 177 5.20 0.21 -17.45
C TYR A 177 6.53 -0.55 -17.54
N LEU A 178 6.57 -1.77 -17.01
CA LEU A 178 7.77 -2.61 -17.02
C LEU A 178 8.04 -3.22 -18.40
N THR A 179 6.98 -3.62 -19.08
CA THR A 179 7.09 -4.15 -20.45
C THR A 179 7.62 -3.08 -21.40
N GLU A 180 7.18 -1.83 -21.26
CA GLU A 180 7.66 -0.69 -22.08
C GLU A 180 9.13 -0.33 -21.81
N ARG A 181 9.68 -0.64 -20.63
CA ARG A 181 11.12 -0.45 -20.34
C ARG A 181 12.01 -1.61 -20.81
N SER A 182 11.46 -2.82 -20.97
CA SER A 182 12.21 -3.98 -21.45
C SER A 182 12.82 -3.85 -22.87
N PRO A 183 12.16 -3.28 -23.90
CA PRO A 183 12.71 -3.23 -25.26
C PRO A 183 13.82 -2.18 -25.46
N LEU A 184 13.98 -1.22 -24.54
CA LEU A 184 15.03 -0.22 -24.65
C LEU A 184 16.40 -0.75 -24.22
N HIS A 185 16.47 -1.68 -23.27
CA HIS A 185 17.74 -2.29 -22.88
C HIS A 185 18.29 -3.26 -23.93
N GLU A 186 17.41 -3.84 -24.74
CA GLU A 186 17.81 -4.71 -25.86
C GLU A 186 18.31 -3.90 -27.07
N ARG A 187 17.85 -2.64 -27.23
CA ARG A 187 18.27 -1.73 -28.31
C ARG A 187 19.56 -0.95 -28.05
N THR A 188 19.95 -0.69 -26.80
CA THR A 188 21.21 0.01 -26.50
C THR A 188 22.46 -0.80 -26.90
N TRP A 189 22.31 -2.09 -27.20
CA TRP A 189 23.39 -2.98 -27.66
C TRP A 189 23.30 -3.38 -29.15
N SER A 190 22.39 -2.77 -29.91
CA SER A 190 22.31 -2.92 -31.37
C SER A 190 22.52 -1.59 -32.09
N ALA A 191 23.61 -0.89 -31.76
CA ALA A 191 24.21 0.10 -32.66
C ALA A 191 25.19 -0.61 -33.62
N PRO A 192 25.31 -0.16 -34.88
CA PRO A 192 25.76 -1.01 -35.97
C PRO A 192 27.26 -1.26 -35.91
N SER A 193 27.66 -2.54 -35.87
CA SER A 193 29.02 -2.94 -36.20
C SER A 193 29.20 -2.84 -37.72
N SER A 194 29.56 -1.67 -38.21
CA SER A 194 30.25 -1.58 -39.49
C SER A 194 31.73 -1.89 -39.27
N THR A 195 32.15 -3.04 -39.79
CA THR A 195 33.52 -3.39 -40.22
C THR A 195 34.59 -3.54 -39.14
N GLU A 196 34.91 -4.79 -38.77
CA GLU A 196 36.18 -5.48 -39.13
C GLU A 196 36.39 -6.75 -38.28
N THR A 197 36.46 -7.89 -38.98
CA THR A 197 37.36 -9.05 -38.78
C THR A 197 37.72 -9.54 -37.36
N ALA A 198 37.17 -10.69 -36.93
CA ALA A 198 37.94 -11.86 -36.45
C ALA A 198 37.07 -12.90 -35.70
N VAL A 199 37.24 -14.16 -36.14
CA VAL A 199 37.29 -15.43 -35.36
C VAL A 199 36.24 -15.69 -34.27
N SER A 200 35.42 -16.69 -34.57
CA SER A 200 34.46 -17.36 -33.71
C SER A 200 35.11 -17.95 -32.45
N THR A 201 34.78 -17.40 -31.29
CA THR A 201 34.78 -18.15 -30.02
C THR A 201 33.38 -18.01 -29.43
N VAL A 202 32.63 -19.10 -29.41
CA VAL A 202 31.23 -19.12 -28.96
C VAL A 202 31.17 -18.87 -27.45
N GLN A 203 30.47 -17.77 -27.15
CA GLN A 203 30.06 -17.22 -25.88
C GLN A 203 28.96 -18.07 -25.23
N HIS A 204 29.04 -18.31 -23.92
CA HIS A 204 27.88 -18.60 -23.06
C HIS A 204 28.11 -17.98 -21.67
N GLY A 205 28.21 -16.64 -21.65
CA GLY A 205 27.95 -15.86 -20.45
C GLY A 205 26.50 -15.40 -20.50
N ALA A 206 25.65 -16.03 -19.68
CA ALA A 206 24.24 -15.67 -19.55
C ALA A 206 24.06 -14.18 -19.18
N PRO A 207 22.98 -13.51 -19.60
CA PRO A 207 22.75 -12.10 -19.31
C PRO A 207 22.52 -11.93 -17.80
N VAL A 208 23.50 -11.33 -17.11
CA VAL A 208 23.34 -10.83 -15.74
C VAL A 208 22.60 -9.50 -15.83
N GLN A 209 21.29 -9.57 -15.98
CA GLN A 209 20.37 -8.46 -15.71
C GLN A 209 19.65 -8.74 -14.38
N THR A 210 20.29 -8.19 -13.34
CA THR A 210 19.86 -7.88 -11.98
C THR A 210 18.67 -8.67 -11.41
N THR A 211 18.98 -9.79 -10.72
CA THR A 211 18.09 -10.44 -9.75
C THR A 211 17.41 -9.43 -8.82
N GLU A 212 18.06 -8.30 -8.51
CA GLU A 212 17.51 -7.21 -7.68
C GLU A 212 16.25 -6.56 -8.25
N GLU A 213 16.20 -6.20 -9.54
CA GLU A 213 15.02 -5.53 -10.13
C GLU A 213 13.79 -6.45 -10.13
N ARG A 214 13.97 -7.71 -10.54
CA ARG A 214 12.91 -8.73 -10.51
C ARG A 214 12.43 -9.02 -9.09
N THR A 215 13.34 -9.00 -8.12
CA THR A 215 12.99 -9.23 -6.71
C THR A 215 12.10 -8.11 -6.17
N VAL A 216 12.34 -6.84 -6.52
CA VAL A 216 11.51 -5.73 -6.04
C VAL A 216 10.13 -5.72 -6.72
N LEU A 217 10.06 -6.07 -8.00
CA LEU A 217 8.78 -6.20 -8.71
C LEU A 217 7.94 -7.36 -8.19
N LEU A 218 8.59 -8.47 -7.84
CA LEU A 218 7.94 -9.60 -7.19
C LEU A 218 7.43 -9.20 -5.80
N HIS A 219 8.19 -8.42 -5.02
CA HIS A 219 7.72 -7.89 -3.74
C HIS A 219 6.48 -6.98 -3.91
N LEU A 220 6.48 -6.10 -4.92
CA LEU A 220 5.32 -5.24 -5.22
C LEU A 220 4.08 -6.06 -5.60
N THR A 221 4.30 -7.08 -6.43
CA THR A 221 3.23 -7.98 -6.90
C THR A 221 2.67 -8.81 -5.75
N LEU A 222 3.55 -9.39 -4.91
CA LEU A 222 3.17 -10.14 -3.72
C LEU A 222 2.38 -9.28 -2.73
N ALA A 223 2.78 -8.02 -2.54
CA ALA A 223 2.10 -7.10 -1.64
C ALA A 223 0.67 -6.75 -2.12
N ASN A 224 0.45 -6.58 -3.44
CA ASN A 224 -0.91 -6.40 -3.98
C ASN A 224 -1.75 -7.69 -3.89
N ILE A 225 -1.14 -8.86 -4.10
CA ILE A 225 -1.83 -10.15 -3.89
C ILE A 225 -2.27 -10.29 -2.44
N LEU A 226 -1.43 -9.90 -1.49
CA LEU A 226 -1.76 -9.92 -0.06
C LEU A 226 -3.00 -9.05 0.26
N ILE A 227 -3.13 -7.88 -0.36
CA ILE A 227 -4.32 -7.01 -0.19
C ILE A 227 -5.59 -7.74 -0.67
N ILE A 228 -5.54 -8.38 -1.85
CA ILE A 228 -6.67 -9.15 -2.40
C ILE A 228 -7.03 -10.34 -1.50
N VAL A 229 -6.02 -11.04 -0.95
CA VAL A 229 -6.25 -12.15 -0.02
C VAL A 229 -6.93 -11.66 1.26
N LEU A 230 -6.49 -10.52 1.80
CA LEU A 230 -7.10 -9.90 2.99
C LEU A 230 -8.55 -9.47 2.72
N ASP A 231 -8.86 -8.98 1.52
CA ASP A 231 -10.22 -8.67 1.08
C ASP A 231 -11.14 -9.91 1.04
N ILE A 232 -10.64 -11.00 0.48
CA ILE A 232 -11.37 -12.28 0.45
C ILE A 232 -11.62 -12.79 1.86
N ALA A 233 -10.64 -12.66 2.76
CA ALA A 233 -10.79 -13.04 4.16
C ALA A 233 -11.91 -12.23 4.86
N SER A 234 -11.99 -10.92 4.62
CA SER A 234 -13.10 -10.09 5.13
C SER A 234 -14.48 -10.55 4.62
N ILE A 235 -14.60 -10.92 3.34
CA ILE A 235 -15.84 -11.50 2.79
C ILE A 235 -16.14 -12.85 3.45
N ALA A 236 -15.14 -13.72 3.62
CA ALA A 236 -15.32 -15.03 4.22
C ALA A 236 -15.88 -14.93 5.65
N VAL A 237 -15.38 -13.99 6.45
CA VAL A 237 -15.89 -13.76 7.81
C VAL A 237 -17.33 -13.23 7.79
N MET A 238 -17.68 -12.38 6.82
CA MET A 238 -19.06 -11.95 6.63
C MET A 238 -20.00 -13.12 6.30
N LEU A 239 -19.56 -14.04 5.43
CA LEU A 239 -20.33 -15.23 5.04
C LEU A 239 -20.49 -16.24 6.19
N ALA A 240 -19.54 -16.28 7.12
CA ALA A 240 -19.63 -17.11 8.32
C ALA A 240 -20.69 -16.61 9.33
N ASN A 241 -21.35 -15.46 9.08
CA ASN A 241 -22.32 -14.83 9.98
C ASN A 241 -21.80 -14.60 11.42
N MET A 242 -20.48 -14.56 11.60
CA MET A 242 -19.83 -14.32 12.90
C MET A 242 -19.75 -12.81 13.16
N SER A 243 -20.91 -12.17 13.38
CA SER A 243 -21.03 -10.72 13.51
C SER A 243 -20.16 -10.12 14.62
N TYR A 244 -19.91 -10.87 15.70
CA TYR A 244 -19.06 -10.43 16.81
C TYR A 244 -17.60 -10.26 16.40
N LEU A 245 -17.05 -11.26 15.70
CA LEU A 245 -15.64 -11.22 15.24
C LEU A 245 -15.45 -10.38 13.98
N GLN A 246 -16.52 -10.18 13.20
CA GLN A 246 -16.46 -9.46 11.94
C GLN A 246 -15.90 -8.03 12.09
N ALA A 247 -16.34 -7.30 13.12
CA ALA A 247 -15.85 -5.95 13.39
C ALA A 247 -14.33 -5.93 13.67
N ALA A 248 -13.89 -6.72 14.65
CA ALA A 248 -12.48 -6.81 15.03
C ALA A 248 -11.58 -7.29 13.89
N VAL A 249 -12.02 -8.28 13.11
CA VAL A 249 -11.28 -8.77 11.94
C VAL A 249 -11.19 -7.68 10.86
N ASN A 250 -12.27 -6.95 10.58
CA ASN A 250 -12.24 -5.89 9.58
C ASN A 250 -11.28 -4.76 9.98
N SER A 251 -11.33 -4.30 11.23
CA SER A 251 -10.42 -3.29 11.77
C SER A 251 -8.95 -3.74 11.67
N CYS A 252 -8.67 -5.01 11.99
CA CYS A 252 -7.34 -5.60 11.85
C CYS A 252 -6.89 -5.67 10.37
N VAL A 253 -7.77 -6.12 9.47
CA VAL A 253 -7.50 -6.22 8.03
C VAL A 253 -7.14 -4.85 7.45
N HIS A 254 -7.88 -3.79 7.80
CA HIS A 254 -7.57 -2.44 7.34
C HIS A 254 -6.21 -1.93 7.84
N ALA A 255 -5.84 -2.20 9.10
CA ALA A 255 -4.52 -1.85 9.62
C ALA A 255 -3.38 -2.63 8.94
N VAL A 256 -3.57 -3.92 8.66
CA VAL A 256 -2.58 -4.73 7.91
C VAL A 256 -2.44 -4.22 6.49
N LYS A 257 -3.55 -3.93 5.79
CA LYS A 257 -3.53 -3.32 4.45
C LYS A 257 -2.70 -2.02 4.44
N LEU A 258 -2.91 -1.15 5.43
CA LEU A 258 -2.13 0.09 5.56
C LEU A 258 -0.63 -0.19 5.72
N LYS A 259 -0.25 -1.18 6.52
CA LYS A 259 1.17 -1.54 6.70
C LYS A 259 1.81 -2.03 5.41
N VAL A 260 1.07 -2.84 4.65
CA VAL A 260 1.50 -3.31 3.34
C VAL A 260 1.69 -2.12 2.39
N GLU A 261 0.72 -1.21 2.33
CA GLU A 261 0.78 0.03 1.53
C GLU A 261 2.02 0.89 1.86
N PHE A 262 2.30 1.07 3.16
CA PHE A 262 3.47 1.82 3.62
C PHE A 262 4.79 1.16 3.22
N SER A 263 4.86 -0.17 3.31
CA SER A 263 6.04 -0.94 2.88
C SER A 263 6.30 -0.81 1.38
N ILE A 264 5.24 -0.87 0.57
CA ILE A 264 5.34 -0.74 -0.89
C ILE A 264 5.88 0.64 -1.27
N LEU A 265 5.38 1.72 -0.63
CA LEU A 265 5.84 3.06 -0.97
C LEU A 265 7.32 3.28 -0.63
N ASN A 266 7.76 2.84 0.55
CA ASN A 266 9.17 3.00 0.93
C ASN A 266 10.09 2.34 -0.10
N ARG A 267 9.72 1.13 -0.57
CA ARG A 267 10.48 0.45 -1.63
C ARG A 267 10.45 1.20 -2.96
N LEU A 268 9.30 1.74 -3.36
CA LEU A 268 9.20 2.55 -4.59
C LEU A 268 10.07 3.81 -4.53
N ARG A 269 10.11 4.50 -3.39
CA ARG A 269 10.98 5.66 -3.18
C ARG A 269 12.45 5.27 -3.33
N ASP A 270 12.85 4.17 -2.72
CA ASP A 270 14.25 3.72 -2.72
C ASP A 270 14.71 3.31 -4.12
N LEU A 271 13.81 2.79 -4.96
CA LEU A 271 14.09 2.54 -6.38
C LEU A 271 14.31 3.83 -7.19
N VAL A 272 13.48 4.85 -6.96
CA VAL A 272 13.61 6.13 -7.68
C VAL A 272 14.90 6.85 -7.26
N SER A 273 15.29 6.80 -5.99
CA SER A 273 16.55 7.40 -5.54
C SER A 273 17.77 6.70 -6.15
N GLN A 274 17.73 5.38 -6.31
CA GLN A 274 18.80 4.62 -6.98
C GLN A 274 18.87 4.91 -8.49
N ALA A 275 17.74 5.01 -9.18
CA ALA A 275 17.70 5.31 -10.61
C ALA A 275 18.20 6.72 -10.98
N VAL A 276 18.22 7.66 -10.03
CA VAL A 276 18.75 9.02 -10.21
C VAL A 276 20.27 9.09 -9.95
N ALA A 277 20.87 8.05 -9.36
CA ALA A 277 22.30 8.00 -9.03
C ALA A 277 23.25 7.20 -9.98
N PRO A 278 23.07 7.08 -11.31
CA PRO A 278 23.96 6.23 -12.11
C PRO A 278 25.05 6.96 -12.94
N GLU A 279 25.51 8.19 -12.63
CA GLU A 279 26.47 8.86 -13.54
C GLU A 279 27.56 9.79 -12.96
N TRP A 280 28.02 9.61 -11.71
CA TRP A 280 29.17 10.42 -11.21
C TRP A 280 30.27 9.63 -10.47
N GLY A 281 30.30 8.29 -10.56
CA GLY A 281 31.17 7.47 -9.72
C GLY A 281 32.37 6.78 -10.37
N VAL A 282 32.44 6.64 -11.71
CA VAL A 282 33.45 5.76 -12.35
C VAL A 282 34.06 6.40 -13.60
N VAL A 283 34.59 7.62 -13.46
CA VAL A 283 35.59 8.13 -14.40
C VAL A 283 36.80 8.60 -13.59
N GLY A 284 37.88 7.83 -13.66
CA GLY A 284 39.22 8.35 -13.42
C GLY A 284 39.88 8.04 -12.08
N MET A 285 39.96 6.77 -11.67
CA MET A 285 41.06 6.33 -10.81
C MET A 285 41.95 5.33 -11.54
N GLY A 286 42.47 5.78 -12.69
CA GLY A 286 43.54 5.12 -13.42
C GLY A 286 44.89 5.45 -12.79
N ARG A 287 45.31 4.59 -11.86
CA ARG A 287 46.68 4.08 -11.65
C ARG A 287 47.77 4.77 -12.52
N ARG A 288 48.54 5.68 -11.92
CA ARG A 288 49.90 6.01 -12.40
C ARG A 288 50.90 5.12 -11.66
N GLU A 289 51.17 3.95 -12.24
CA GLU A 289 52.41 3.23 -12.01
C GLU A 289 53.53 4.00 -12.73
N GLY A 290 54.55 4.42 -11.99
CA GLY A 290 55.76 4.99 -12.57
C GLY A 290 56.66 3.88 -13.13
N PRO A 291 57.47 4.19 -14.14
CA PRO A 291 58.74 3.51 -14.34
C PRO A 291 59.89 4.49 -14.10
N ASP A 292 60.86 4.02 -13.31
CA ASP A 292 62.21 4.58 -13.21
C ASP A 292 62.78 4.89 -14.60
N SER A 293 63.05 6.17 -14.87
CA SER A 293 63.88 6.61 -15.98
C SER A 293 65.26 6.98 -15.44
N GLY A 294 66.25 6.25 -15.97
CA GLY A 294 67.62 6.23 -15.52
C GLY A 294 68.35 7.56 -15.68
N VAL A 295 69.22 7.80 -14.72
CA VAL A 295 70.35 8.71 -14.80
C VAL A 295 71.36 8.15 -15.81
N GLN A 296 71.44 8.76 -17.00
CA GLN A 296 72.63 8.74 -17.85
C GLN A 296 72.51 9.82 -18.94
N LEU A 297 73.23 10.93 -18.77
CA LEU A 297 73.65 11.78 -19.89
C LEU A 297 75.17 11.84 -19.90
N THR A 298 75.68 11.57 -21.08
CA THR A 298 77.04 11.20 -21.45
C THR A 298 77.95 12.40 -21.66
N HIS A 299 79.14 12.31 -21.06
CA HIS A 299 80.49 12.67 -21.53
C HIS A 299 80.67 13.41 -22.88
N SER A 300 81.44 14.50 -22.86
CA SER A 300 82.47 14.93 -23.85
C SER A 300 82.93 16.36 -23.49
N ALA A 301 84.19 16.80 -23.48
CA ALA A 301 85.52 16.24 -23.74
C ALA A 301 86.56 17.32 -23.24
N PRO A 302 87.89 17.18 -23.44
CA PRO A 302 88.94 17.78 -22.62
C PRO A 302 89.25 19.23 -22.96
N GLY A 303 89.96 19.88 -22.04
CA GLY A 303 90.33 21.29 -22.11
C GLY A 303 91.53 21.61 -23.00
N SER A 304 91.64 22.92 -23.22
CA SER A 304 92.86 23.72 -23.37
C SER A 304 92.45 25.17 -23.22
#